data_AF-A0A895XS02-F1
#
_entry.id   AF-A0A895XS02-F1
#
_cell.length_a   1.000
_cell.length_b   1.000
_cell.length_c   1.000
_cell.angle_alpha   90.00
_cell.angle_beta   90.00
_cell.angle_gamma   90.00
#
_symmetry.space_group_name_H-M   'P 1'
#
loop_
_entity.id
_entity.type
_entity.pdbx_description
1 polymer ?
#
loop_
_entity_poly.entity_id
_entity_poly.type
_entity_poly.pdbx_seq_one_letter_code
_entity_poly.pdbx_strand_id
1 'polypeptide(L)'
;MAKGDRVLDPEAIQDFQQYIQAQLDHLDNVVVPSMESGTLSYAPAFGRLDSSVQAARVYNDFFGATWDNVQQLRGVYKAMLKQLNGALGAHDESETANTADTTNIDGQMTA
;
A
#
# COMPACT_ATOMS: atom_id res chain seq x y z
N MET A 1 22.19 -23.06 14.93
CA MET A 1 21.40 -22.06 14.19
C MET A 1 20.60 -21.31 15.24
N ALA A 2 20.88 -20.03 15.47
CA ALA A 2 20.13 -19.25 16.44
C ALA A 2 18.68 -19.14 15.95
N LYS A 3 17.75 -19.76 16.69
CA LYS A 3 16.32 -19.52 16.57
C LYS A 3 16.12 -18.12 17.16
N GLY A 4 16.18 -17.10 16.30
CA GLY A 4 15.69 -15.78 16.69
C GLY A 4 14.18 -15.91 16.83
N ASP A 5 13.66 -15.74 18.04
CA ASP A 5 12.22 -15.64 18.21
C ASP A 5 11.72 -14.50 17.33
N ARG A 6 10.79 -14.81 16.43
CA ARG A 6 10.14 -13.81 15.58
C ARG A 6 9.13 -13.07 16.44
N VAL A 7 9.63 -12.12 17.22
CA VAL A 7 8.79 -11.17 17.94
C VAL A 7 8.28 -10.17 16.92
N LEU A 8 6.97 -9.98 16.87
CA LEU A 8 6.38 -8.92 16.05
C LEU A 8 6.78 -7.58 16.68
N ASP A 9 7.25 -6.63 15.87
CA ASP A 9 7.51 -5.26 16.29
C ASP A 9 6.33 -4.38 15.84
N PRO A 10 5.40 -4.02 16.74
CA PRO A 10 4.22 -3.24 16.37
C PRO A 10 4.57 -1.81 15.95
N GLU A 11 5.63 -1.24 16.52
CA GLU A 11 6.07 0.14 16.22
C GLU A 11 6.62 0.20 14.79
N ALA A 12 7.48 -0.75 14.41
CA ALA A 12 7.98 -0.84 13.04
C ALA A 12 6.86 -1.06 12.01
N ILE A 13 5.80 -1.80 12.36
CA ILE A 13 4.64 -1.97 11.49
C ILE A 13 3.86 -0.67 11.33
N GLN A 14 3.64 0.07 12.43
CA GLN A 14 2.95 1.36 12.40
C GLN A 14 3.72 2.39 11.56
N ASP A 15 5.03 2.47 11.70
CA ASP A 15 5.88 3.35 10.89
C ASP A 15 5.78 3.01 9.40
N PHE A 16 5.81 1.71 9.08
CA PHE A 16 5.68 1.26 7.70
C PHE A 16 4.27 1.52 7.13
N GLN A 17 3.22 1.41 7.96
CA GLN A 17 1.86 1.81 7.58
C GLN A 17 1.78 3.30 7.26
N GLN A 18 2.36 4.16 8.10
CA GLN A 18 2.39 5.61 7.85
C GLN A 18 3.12 5.93 6.55
N TYR A 19 4.25 5.26 6.29
CA TYR A 19 4.97 5.40 5.04
C TYR A 19 4.11 5.01 3.83
N ILE A 20 3.48 3.82 3.86
CA ILE A 20 2.61 3.37 2.75
C ILE A 20 1.42 4.30 2.58
N GLN A 21 0.81 4.77 3.67
CA GLN A 21 -0.31 5.69 3.63
C GLN A 21 0.09 7.01 2.95
N ALA A 22 1.25 7.57 3.29
CA ALA A 22 1.75 8.78 2.64
C ALA A 22 1.98 8.58 1.13
N GLN A 23 2.49 7.41 0.71
CA GLN A 23 2.64 7.08 -0.72
C GLN A 23 1.28 6.95 -1.42
N LEU A 24 0.32 6.30 -0.76
CA LEU A 24 -1.03 6.16 -1.29
C LEU A 24 -1.74 7.52 -1.40
N ASP A 25 -1.58 8.38 -0.40
CA ASP A 25 -2.12 9.74 -0.41
C ASP A 25 -1.52 10.56 -1.54
N HIS A 26 -0.22 10.43 -1.81
CA HIS A 26 0.41 11.09 -2.95
C HIS A 26 -0.16 10.58 -4.29
N LEU A 27 -0.33 9.26 -4.43
CA LEU A 27 -0.96 8.70 -5.63
C LEU A 27 -2.39 9.22 -5.81
N ASP A 28 -3.21 9.16 -4.76
CA ASP A 28 -4.65 9.48 -4.84
C ASP A 28 -4.91 10.99 -4.99
N ASN A 29 -4.06 11.85 -4.43
CA ASN A 29 -4.28 13.30 -4.43
C ASN A 29 -3.47 14.05 -5.47
N VAL A 30 -2.39 13.47 -6.01
CA VAL A 30 -1.50 14.15 -6.97
C VAL A 30 -1.46 13.42 -8.31
N VAL A 31 -1.03 12.16 -8.33
CA VAL A 31 -0.74 11.44 -9.57
C VAL A 31 -2.02 11.06 -10.32
N VAL A 32 -2.96 10.41 -9.64
CA VAL A 32 -4.23 9.97 -10.25
C VAL A 32 -5.02 11.16 -10.80
N PRO A 33 -5.26 12.26 -10.05
CA PRO A 33 -5.97 13.42 -10.59
C PRO A 33 -5.25 14.06 -11.77
N SER A 34 -3.91 14.11 -11.74
CA SER A 34 -3.10 14.66 -12.83
C SER A 34 -3.31 13.93 -14.15
N MET A 35 -3.41 12.60 -14.10
CA MET A 35 -3.63 11.76 -15.27
C MET A 35 -5.10 11.68 -15.70
N GLU A 36 -6.04 11.65 -14.75
CA GLU A 36 -7.47 11.50 -15.05
C GLU A 36 -8.08 12.75 -15.66
N SER A 37 -7.81 13.92 -15.07
CA SER A 37 -8.45 15.19 -15.45
C SER A 37 -7.52 16.40 -15.41
N GLY A 38 -6.26 16.22 -15.02
CA GLY A 38 -5.27 17.27 -14.91
C GLY A 38 -4.39 17.40 -16.15
N THR A 39 -3.20 17.96 -15.95
CA THR A 39 -2.23 18.29 -17.00
C THR A 39 -1.76 17.10 -17.82
N LEU A 40 -1.75 15.88 -17.27
CA LEU A 40 -1.32 14.68 -17.98
C LEU A 40 -2.45 14.00 -18.75
N SER A 41 -3.71 14.41 -18.55
CA SER A 41 -4.86 13.85 -19.28
C SER A 41 -4.88 14.24 -20.77
N TYR A 42 -4.17 15.30 -21.15
CA TYR A 42 -4.16 15.81 -22.51
C TYR A 42 -3.00 15.22 -23.31
N ALA A 43 -3.33 14.69 -24.49
CA ALA A 43 -2.32 14.28 -25.45
C ALA A 43 -1.56 15.49 -26.01
N PRO A 44 -0.23 15.39 -26.22
CA PRO A 44 0.56 16.40 -26.91
C PRO A 44 0.04 16.72 -28.32
N ALA A 45 0.29 17.94 -28.79
CA ALA A 45 -0.01 18.32 -30.17
C ALA A 45 1.03 17.71 -31.14
N PHE A 46 0.75 16.50 -31.65
CA PHE A 46 1.69 15.75 -32.51
C PHE A 46 1.91 16.33 -33.92
N GLY A 47 1.13 17.34 -34.35
CA GLY A 47 1.21 17.92 -35.69
C GLY A 47 0.43 17.13 -36.75
N ARG A 48 0.73 17.37 -38.04
CA ARG A 48 -0.02 16.83 -39.20
C ARG A 48 0.83 16.04 -40.20
N LEU A 49 2.06 15.68 -39.83
CA LEU A 49 2.91 14.86 -40.69
C LEU A 49 2.49 13.40 -40.59
N ASP A 50 2.84 12.55 -41.55
CA ASP A 50 2.50 11.12 -41.50
C ASP A 50 3.05 10.44 -40.24
N SER A 51 4.21 10.89 -39.75
CA SER A 51 4.80 10.45 -38.48
C SER A 51 3.99 10.85 -37.24
N SER A 52 3.14 11.88 -37.34
CA SER A 52 2.31 12.37 -36.23
C SER A 52 1.23 11.35 -35.83
N VAL A 53 0.71 10.58 -36.80
CA VAL A 53 -0.27 9.52 -36.54
C VAL A 53 0.35 8.40 -35.69
N GLN A 54 1.57 8.00 -36.04
CA GLN A 54 2.29 6.97 -35.29
C GLN A 54 2.68 7.46 -33.89
N ALA A 55 3.14 8.71 -33.75
CA ALA A 55 3.47 9.30 -32.45
C ALA A 55 2.26 9.37 -31.51
N ALA A 56 1.09 9.75 -32.03
CA ALA A 56 -0.16 9.77 -31.25
C ALA A 56 -0.55 8.38 -30.75
N ARG A 57 -0.40 7.35 -31.59
CA ARG A 57 -0.65 5.96 -31.20
C ARG A 57 0.29 5.51 -30.08
N VAL A 58 1.59 5.71 -30.26
CA VAL A 58 2.61 5.33 -29.26
C VAL A 58 2.36 6.02 -27.93
N TYR A 59 1.99 7.30 -27.96
CA TYR A 59 1.65 8.04 -26.74
C TYR A 59 0.43 7.44 -26.04
N ASN A 60 -0.65 7.16 -26.76
CA ASN A 60 -1.86 6.60 -26.15
C ASN A 60 -1.60 5.22 -25.53
N ASP A 61 -0.83 4.37 -26.21
CA ASP A 61 -0.44 3.05 -25.68
C ASP A 61 0.40 3.20 -24.40
N PHE A 62 1.38 4.11 -24.41
CA PHE A 62 2.21 4.40 -23.24
C PHE A 62 1.39 4.99 -22.07
N PHE A 63 0.50 5.94 -22.36
CA PHE A 63 -0.34 6.58 -21.36
C PHE A 63 -1.27 5.57 -20.71
N GLY A 64 -1.94 4.73 -21.50
CA GLY A 64 -2.79 3.65 -21.00
C GLY A 64 -2.03 2.67 -20.11
N ALA A 65 -0.86 2.20 -20.56
CA ALA A 65 -0.02 1.30 -19.76
C ALA A 65 0.44 1.95 -18.44
N THR A 66 0.80 3.24 -18.48
CA THR A 66 1.21 3.99 -17.29
C THR A 66 0.05 4.12 -16.31
N TRP A 67 -1.15 4.44 -16.81
CA TRP A 67 -2.36 4.52 -16.00
C TRP A 67 -2.65 3.18 -15.30
N ASP A 68 -2.64 2.08 -16.04
CA ASP A 68 -2.87 0.75 -15.48
C ASP A 68 -1.84 0.41 -14.39
N ASN A 69 -0.57 0.72 -14.61
CA ASN A 69 0.50 0.52 -13.62
C ASN A 69 0.27 1.34 -12.34
N VAL A 70 -0.16 2.61 -12.48
CA VAL A 70 -0.49 3.47 -11.32
C VAL A 70 -1.66 2.89 -10.53
N GLN A 71 -2.71 2.42 -11.21
CA GLN A 71 -3.87 1.81 -10.56
C GLN A 71 -3.52 0.49 -9.87
N GLN A 72 -2.63 -0.32 -10.48
CA GLN A 72 -2.09 -1.53 -9.84
C GLN A 72 -1.30 -1.19 -8.57
N LEU A 73 -0.40 -0.22 -8.64
CA LEU A 73 0.40 0.21 -7.48
C LEU A 73 -0.52 0.70 -6.34
N ARG A 74 -1.53 1.50 -6.68
CA ARG A 74 -2.57 1.95 -5.74
C ARG A 74 -3.28 0.77 -5.08
N GLY A 75 -3.64 -0.26 -5.84
CA GLY A 75 -4.25 -1.49 -5.32
C GLY A 75 -3.32 -2.25 -4.38
N VAL A 76 -2.04 -2.36 -4.74
CA VAL A 76 -1.01 -3.02 -3.92
C VAL A 76 -0.84 -2.31 -2.58
N TYR A 77 -0.74 -0.99 -2.55
CA TYR A 77 -0.63 -0.25 -1.29
C TYR A 77 -1.85 -0.43 -0.38
N LYS A 78 -3.06 -0.41 -0.94
CA LYS A 78 -4.29 -0.69 -0.17
C LYS A 78 -4.29 -2.12 0.39
N ALA A 79 -3.85 -3.09 -0.39
CA ALA A 79 -3.74 -4.48 0.05
C ALA A 79 -2.68 -4.65 1.15
N MET A 80 -1.52 -3.99 1.02
CA MET A 80 -0.47 -3.98 2.04
C MET A 80 -0.98 -3.38 3.36
N LEU A 81 -1.63 -2.21 3.33
CA LEU A 81 -2.21 -1.60 4.53
C LEU A 81 -3.23 -2.52 5.20
N LYS A 82 -4.10 -3.17 4.42
CA LYS A 82 -5.06 -4.15 4.93
C LYS A 82 -4.36 -5.32 5.62
N GLN A 83 -3.30 -5.86 5.02
CA GLN A 83 -2.56 -6.98 5.58
C GLN A 83 -1.80 -6.59 6.87
N LEU A 84 -1.19 -5.41 6.91
CA LEU A 84 -0.52 -4.89 8.11
C LEU A 84 -1.50 -4.66 9.25
N ASN A 85 -2.69 -4.10 8.96
CA ASN A 85 -3.76 -3.96 9.95
C ASN A 85 -4.22 -5.32 10.50
N GLY A 86 -4.35 -6.33 9.63
CA GLY A 86 -4.69 -7.68 10.06
C GLY A 86 -3.60 -8.31 10.95
N ALA A 87 -2.33 -8.05 10.66
CA ALA A 87 -1.21 -8.55 11.47
C ALA A 87 -1.18 -7.91 12.87
N LEU A 88 -1.42 -6.60 12.98
CA LEU A 88 -1.54 -5.92 14.27
C LEU A 88 -2.74 -6.42 15.09
N GLY A 89 -3.91 -6.57 14.45
CA GLY A 89 -5.09 -7.10 15.15
C GLY A 89 -4.88 -8.51 15.71
N ALA A 90 -4.28 -9.41 14.92
CA ALA A 90 -3.96 -10.77 15.39
C ALA A 90 -2.92 -10.77 16.52
N HIS A 91 -1.99 -9.82 16.53
CA HIS A 91 -1.03 -9.66 17.61
C HIS A 91 -1.67 -9.19 18.91
N ASP A 92 -2.54 -8.18 18.85
CA ASP A 92 -3.24 -7.67 20.03
C ASP A 92 -4.18 -8.73 20.64
N GLU A 93 -4.84 -9.53 19.79
CA GLU A 93 -5.62 -10.70 20.22
C GLU A 93 -4.75 -11.74 20.93
N SER A 94 -3.57 -12.05 20.38
CA SER A 94 -2.62 -13.00 20.97
C SER A 94 -2.09 -12.52 22.32
N GLU A 95 -1.71 -11.24 22.43
CA GLU A 95 -1.22 -10.66 23.69
C GLU A 95 -2.31 -10.66 24.78
N THR A 96 -3.54 -10.35 24.41
CA THR A 96 -4.70 -10.39 25.33
C THR A 96 -4.96 -11.82 25.83
N ALA A 97 -4.91 -12.81 24.94
CA ALA A 97 -5.06 -14.22 25.32
C ALA A 97 -3.93 -14.67 26.27
N ASN A 98 -2.69 -14.29 25.98
CA ASN A 98 -1.53 -14.67 26.77
C ASN A 98 -1.55 -14.04 28.18
N THR A 99 -1.95 -12.77 28.30
CA THR A 99 -2.13 -12.12 29.61
C THR A 99 -3.28 -12.74 30.41
N ALA A 100 -4.39 -13.11 29.76
CA ALA A 100 -5.50 -13.80 30.41
C ALA A 100 -5.07 -15.16 30.98
N ASP A 101 -4.33 -15.96 30.20
CA ASP A 101 -3.82 -17.26 30.64
C ASP A 101 -2.84 -17.12 31.82
N THR A 102 -1.92 -16.16 31.75
CA THR A 102 -0.95 -15.91 32.83
C THR A 102 -1.65 -15.50 34.14
N THR A 103 -2.69 -14.65 34.04
CA THR A 103 -3.46 -14.20 35.22
C THR A 103 -4.25 -15.34 35.86
N ASN A 104 -4.80 -16.26 35.05
CA ASN A 104 -5.52 -17.43 35.54
C ASN A 104 -4.60 -18.43 36.26
N ILE A 105 -3.38 -18.63 35.77
CA ILE A 105 -2.39 -19.52 36.41
C ILE A 105 -1.95 -18.95 37.77
N ASP A 106 -1.66 -17.66 37.86
CA ASP A 106 -1.28 -17.01 39.13
C ASP A 106 -2.41 -17.12 40.18
N GLY A 107 -3.67 -16.93 39.76
CA GLY A 107 -4.83 -17.08 40.63
C GLY A 107 -5.02 -18.50 41.19
N GLN A 108 -4.60 -19.54 40.46
CA GLN A 108 -4.63 -20.93 40.91
C GLN A 108 -3.46 -21.30 41.83
N MET A 109 -2.33 -20.59 41.78
CA MET A 109 -1.18 -20.84 42.65
C MET A 109 -1.30 -20.16 44.02
N THR A 110 -2.11 -19.11 44.13
CA THR A 110 -2.34 -18.37 45.40
C THR A 110 -3.58 -18.80 46.18
N ALA A 111 -4.35 -19.78 45.67
CA ALA A 111 -5.52 -20.37 46.32
C ALA A 111 -5.21 -21.78 46.85
#